data_AF-A0A6P3X7C9-F1
#
_entry.id   AF-A0A6P3X7C9-F1
#
_cell.length_a   1.000
_cell.length_b   1.000
_cell.length_c   1.000
_cell.angle_alpha   90.00
_cell.angle_beta   90.00
_cell.angle_gamma   90.00
#
_symmetry.space_group_name_H-M   'P 1'
#
loop_
_entity.id
_entity.type
_entity.pdbx_description
1 polymer ?
#
loop_
_entity_poly.entity_id
_entity_poly.type
_entity_poly.pdbx_seq_one_letter_code
_entity_poly.pdbx_strand_id
1 'polypeptide(L)'
;MNKPQIKQDNPEPMPKNRHSITPPTRLSKLQVDNAERRKTLSKFSMIGINGSPMFFHRRGDRLKMPKYQNTFRLLPFKPFHALAVDKIVRDVMETKLLAITSYEPDHASKLCLEIAADVLKAVEKKDYDRRKLVVQVNIIQRYRQGICAAFQCLWDVEHDNYSYHVSENDHVHAWCCVFGIYYD
;
A
#
# COMPACT_ATOMS: atom_id res chain seq x y z
N MET A 1 -30.17 -6.90 54.81
CA MET A 1 -30.25 -5.45 55.09
C MET A 1 -28.95 -4.80 54.64
N ASN A 2 -28.85 -3.83 53.73
CA ASN A 2 -29.79 -3.04 52.94
C ASN A 2 -29.11 -2.65 51.61
N LYS A 3 -29.87 -2.72 50.51
CA LYS A 3 -29.72 -1.93 49.27
C LYS A 3 -30.91 -0.92 49.24
N PRO A 4 -31.12 -0.06 48.22
CA PRO A 4 -30.24 0.97 47.61
C PRO A 4 -31.03 2.29 47.28
N GLN A 5 -30.38 3.43 46.99
CA GLN A 5 -30.90 4.57 46.18
C GLN A 5 -29.67 5.34 45.62
N ILE A 6 -29.32 5.40 44.33
CA ILE A 6 -29.91 5.97 43.09
C ILE A 6 -29.96 7.51 43.05
N LYS A 7 -29.01 8.10 42.30
CA LYS A 7 -29.10 9.38 41.52
C LYS A 7 -27.83 9.44 40.65
N GLN A 8 -27.82 8.98 39.39
CA GLN A 8 -28.25 9.65 38.15
C GLN A 8 -27.81 11.12 38.02
N ASP A 9 -26.69 11.35 37.33
CA ASP A 9 -26.39 12.59 36.61
C ASP A 9 -25.95 12.21 35.17
N ASN A 10 -26.66 12.77 34.19
CA ASN A 10 -26.50 12.53 32.76
C ASN A 10 -25.45 13.48 32.15
N PRO A 11 -24.73 13.06 31.08
CA PRO A 11 -23.75 13.90 30.39
C PRO A 11 -24.40 14.83 29.33
N GLU A 12 -23.93 16.08 29.24
CA GLU A 12 -24.33 17.06 28.22
C GLU A 12 -23.75 16.76 26.80
N PRO A 13 -24.41 17.23 25.72
CA PRO A 13 -24.23 16.69 24.37
C PRO A 13 -23.24 17.46 23.48
N MET A 14 -22.49 16.70 22.66
CA MET A 14 -21.65 17.18 21.56
C MET A 14 -22.46 17.65 20.33
N PRO A 15 -22.01 18.67 19.57
CA PRO A 15 -22.73 19.13 18.39
C PRO A 15 -22.54 18.21 17.17
N LYS A 16 -23.67 17.88 16.52
CA LYS A 16 -23.77 17.11 15.29
C LYS A 16 -23.45 17.99 14.07
N ASN A 17 -22.55 17.54 13.20
CA ASN A 17 -22.60 17.93 11.80
C ASN A 17 -22.42 16.69 10.91
N ARG A 18 -23.41 16.47 10.04
CA ARG A 18 -23.58 15.33 9.15
C ARG A 18 -23.12 15.76 7.76
N HIS A 19 -22.40 14.90 7.03
CA HIS A 19 -22.75 14.42 5.69
C HIS A 19 -21.58 13.60 5.11
N SER A 20 -21.77 12.28 5.16
CA SER A 20 -21.09 11.29 4.32
C SER A 20 -21.90 11.09 3.03
N ILE A 21 -21.25 11.00 1.87
CA ILE A 21 -21.81 10.39 0.66
C ILE A 21 -20.75 9.50 0.01
N THR A 22 -21.05 8.20 -0.04
CA THR A 22 -20.41 7.13 -0.82
C THR A 22 -20.93 7.11 -2.27
N PRO A 23 -20.25 6.42 -3.22
CA PRO A 23 -20.45 6.59 -4.65
C PRO A 23 -21.53 5.65 -5.23
N PRO A 24 -21.99 5.89 -6.47
CA PRO A 24 -22.58 4.83 -7.27
C PRO A 24 -21.83 4.51 -8.57
N THR A 25 -21.80 3.20 -8.79
CA THR A 25 -21.59 2.29 -9.93
C THR A 25 -21.65 2.78 -11.40
N ARG A 26 -20.68 2.24 -12.17
CA ARG A 26 -20.54 1.91 -13.61
C ARG A 26 -21.75 2.05 -14.56
N LEU A 27 -21.56 2.74 -15.70
CA LEU A 27 -22.13 2.35 -17.01
C LEU A 27 -21.28 2.85 -18.22
N SER A 28 -21.28 2.02 -19.25
CA SER A 28 -20.74 2.07 -20.62
C SER A 28 -20.32 3.40 -21.28
N LYS A 29 -19.19 3.35 -22.01
CA LYS A 29 -18.87 4.23 -23.14
C LYS A 29 -19.90 4.01 -24.26
N LEU A 30 -20.72 5.02 -24.52
CA LEU A 30 -21.39 5.21 -25.81
C LEU A 30 -20.53 6.14 -26.68
N GLN A 31 -20.40 5.78 -27.95
CA GLN A 31 -19.66 6.49 -28.99
C GLN A 31 -20.36 7.79 -29.40
N VAL A 32 -19.53 8.79 -29.72
CA VAL A 32 -19.57 9.70 -30.89
C VAL A 32 -20.95 10.22 -31.33
N ASP A 33 -21.18 11.55 -31.24
CA ASP A 33 -21.25 12.38 -32.46
C ASP A 33 -21.36 13.91 -32.22
N ASN A 34 -20.71 14.62 -33.15
CA ASN A 34 -20.98 15.95 -33.72
C ASN A 34 -21.30 17.20 -32.87
N ALA A 35 -20.31 18.11 -32.93
CA ALA A 35 -20.44 19.45 -33.50
C ALA A 35 -21.67 20.30 -33.13
N GLU A 36 -21.57 20.99 -31.98
CA GLU A 36 -22.20 22.31 -31.83
C GLU A 36 -21.21 23.32 -31.23
N ARG A 37 -21.14 24.47 -31.89
CA ARG A 37 -20.18 25.56 -31.70
C ARG A 37 -20.17 26.05 -30.25
N ARG A 38 -19.10 25.73 -29.50
CA ARG A 38 -18.75 26.50 -28.29
C ARG A 38 -18.36 27.91 -28.73
N LYS A 39 -19.32 28.83 -28.74
CA LYS A 39 -19.05 30.27 -28.81
C LYS A 39 -18.20 30.62 -27.60
N THR A 40 -16.91 30.87 -27.81
CA THR A 40 -16.03 31.39 -26.78
C THR A 40 -16.53 32.79 -26.42
N LEU A 41 -17.16 32.92 -25.25
CA LEU A 41 -17.41 34.22 -24.63
C LEU A 41 -16.08 34.81 -24.16
N SER A 42 -15.25 35.24 -25.11
CA SER A 42 -14.02 35.96 -24.85
C SER A 42 -14.01 37.22 -25.68
N LYS A 43 -14.75 38.23 -25.21
CA LYS A 43 -14.59 39.68 -25.47
C LYS A 43 -15.83 40.40 -24.92
N PHE A 44 -15.87 40.63 -23.60
CA PHE A 44 -16.66 41.75 -23.09
C PHE A 44 -15.78 42.98 -23.24
N SER A 45 -16.04 43.81 -24.26
CA SER A 45 -15.49 45.16 -24.33
C SER A 45 -16.38 46.06 -23.46
N MET A 46 -15.82 46.68 -22.43
CA MET A 46 -16.46 47.85 -21.83
C MET A 46 -15.94 49.10 -22.53
N ILE A 47 -16.88 49.97 -22.93
CA ILE A 47 -16.60 51.29 -23.47
C ILE A 47 -16.22 52.20 -22.30
N GLY A 48 -15.03 52.80 -22.35
CA GLY A 48 -14.62 53.77 -21.36
C GLY A 48 -15.42 55.08 -21.51
N ILE A 49 -15.38 55.92 -20.47
CA ILE A 49 -16.04 57.24 -20.40
C ILE A 49 -15.73 58.20 -21.58
N ASN A 50 -14.69 57.92 -22.38
CA ASN A 50 -14.31 58.72 -23.55
C ASN A 50 -14.55 58.00 -24.90
N GLY A 51 -15.36 56.93 -24.93
CA GLY A 51 -15.71 56.21 -26.16
C GLY A 51 -14.60 55.32 -26.73
N SER A 52 -13.42 55.26 -26.09
CA SER A 52 -12.31 54.42 -26.54
C SER A 52 -12.46 52.98 -26.04
N PRO A 53 -12.22 51.95 -26.88
CA PRO A 53 -12.26 50.56 -26.45
C PRO A 53 -11.10 50.29 -25.48
N MET A 54 -11.43 50.01 -24.22
CA MET A 54 -10.46 49.58 -23.21
C MET A 54 -10.08 48.12 -23.48
N PHE A 55 -8.91 47.89 -24.05
CA PHE A 55 -8.31 46.56 -24.08
C PHE A 55 -7.76 46.25 -22.68
N PHE A 56 -8.55 45.57 -21.86
CA PHE A 56 -7.98 44.83 -20.74
C PHE A 56 -7.08 43.74 -21.33
N HIS A 57 -5.78 44.03 -21.45
CA HIS A 57 -4.78 42.99 -21.38
C HIS A 57 -4.92 42.42 -19.97
N ARG A 58 -5.79 41.41 -19.81
CA ARG A 58 -5.78 40.58 -18.62
C ARG A 58 -4.35 40.09 -18.55
N ARG A 59 -3.53 40.64 -17.64
CA ARG A 59 -2.15 40.20 -17.42
C ARG A 59 -2.25 38.70 -17.31
N GLY A 60 -1.80 38.05 -18.37
CA GLY A 60 -1.81 36.61 -18.52
C GLY A 60 -0.72 36.03 -17.66
N ASP A 61 -0.61 36.48 -16.41
CA ASP A 61 0.02 35.75 -15.33
C ASP A 61 -0.92 34.58 -15.01
N ARG A 62 -1.15 33.73 -16.02
CA ARG A 62 -1.27 32.31 -15.75
C ARG A 62 0.00 32.02 -14.99
N LEU A 63 -0.12 31.81 -13.69
CA LEU A 63 0.91 31.24 -12.84
C LEU A 63 1.49 30.08 -13.64
N LYS A 64 2.62 30.32 -14.33
CA LYS A 64 3.25 29.31 -15.17
C LYS A 64 3.58 28.20 -14.18
N MET A 65 2.93 27.05 -14.29
CA MET A 65 3.22 25.92 -13.42
C MET A 65 4.74 25.73 -13.46
N PRO A 66 5.44 25.86 -12.33
CA PRO A 66 6.88 25.70 -12.31
C PRO A 66 7.21 24.35 -12.93
N LYS A 67 8.02 24.39 -14.00
CA LYS A 67 8.46 23.17 -14.68
C LYS A 67 9.64 22.65 -13.86
N TYR A 68 9.34 21.77 -12.90
CA TYR A 68 10.36 21.18 -12.06
C TYR A 68 11.29 20.28 -12.89
N GLN A 69 12.58 20.34 -12.59
CA GLN A 69 13.57 19.41 -13.12
C GLN A 69 13.53 18.11 -12.30
N ASN A 70 14.03 17.01 -12.87
CA ASN A 70 14.19 15.76 -12.13
C ASN A 70 15.10 15.97 -10.93
N THR A 71 14.67 15.51 -9.76
CA THR A 71 15.47 15.62 -8.52
C THR A 71 16.57 14.58 -8.39
N PHE A 72 16.63 13.57 -9.30
CA PHE A 72 17.60 12.45 -9.29
C PHE A 72 17.84 11.87 -7.88
N ARG A 73 16.77 11.74 -7.09
CA ARG A 73 16.87 11.40 -5.67
C ARG A 73 17.14 9.92 -5.51
N LEU A 74 18.21 9.59 -4.78
CA LEU A 74 18.61 8.21 -4.48
C LEU A 74 18.03 7.67 -3.17
N LEU A 75 17.49 8.52 -2.30
CA LEU A 75 16.91 8.11 -1.03
C LEU A 75 15.43 7.72 -1.19
N PRO A 76 15.00 6.57 -0.65
CA PRO A 76 13.60 6.16 -0.72
C PRO A 76 12.74 7.04 0.19
N PHE A 77 11.53 7.39 -0.27
CA PHE A 77 10.55 8.06 0.61
C PHE A 77 10.01 7.11 1.69
N LYS A 78 9.89 5.83 1.33
CA LYS A 78 9.37 4.79 2.21
C LYS A 78 10.38 3.66 2.34
N PRO A 79 11.24 3.68 3.38
CA PRO A 79 12.21 2.61 3.62
C PRO A 79 11.50 1.32 4.04
N PHE A 80 12.22 0.21 3.93
CA PHE A 80 11.72 -1.13 4.17
C PHE A 80 11.76 -1.34 5.65
N HIS A 81 10.59 -1.61 6.21
CA HIS A 81 10.45 -1.74 7.63
C HIS A 81 10.38 -3.23 7.99
N ALA A 82 11.51 -3.80 8.39
CA ALA A 82 11.64 -5.23 8.69
C ALA A 82 10.56 -5.69 9.69
N LEU A 83 10.29 -4.94 10.76
CA LEU A 83 9.26 -5.30 11.75
C LEU A 83 7.83 -5.35 11.20
N ALA A 84 7.49 -4.52 10.20
CA ALA A 84 6.18 -4.59 9.58
C ALA A 84 6.06 -5.79 8.65
N VAL A 85 7.16 -6.12 7.95
CA VAL A 85 7.22 -7.30 7.08
C VAL A 85 7.21 -8.58 7.91
N ASP A 86 7.90 -8.61 9.05
CA ASP A 86 7.93 -9.74 9.97
C ASP A 86 6.52 -10.17 10.41
N LYS A 87 5.69 -9.20 10.78
CA LYS A 87 4.28 -9.44 11.13
C LYS A 87 3.50 -10.05 9.97
N ILE A 88 3.68 -9.51 8.76
CA ILE A 88 3.00 -10.03 7.55
C ILE A 88 3.44 -11.48 7.29
N VAL A 89 4.74 -11.76 7.35
CA VAL A 89 5.28 -13.10 7.11
C VAL A 89 4.74 -14.07 8.15
N ARG A 90 4.76 -13.69 9.42
CA ARG A 90 4.20 -14.48 10.53
C ARG A 90 2.73 -14.81 10.31
N ASP A 91 1.90 -13.80 10.06
CA ASP A 91 0.46 -13.98 9.87
C ASP A 91 0.15 -14.93 8.70
N VAL A 92 0.87 -14.79 7.57
CA VAL A 92 0.67 -15.64 6.39
C VAL A 92 1.15 -17.07 6.65
N MET A 93 2.32 -17.24 7.26
CA MET A 93 2.86 -18.56 7.58
C MET A 93 1.98 -19.31 8.57
N GLU A 94 1.59 -18.69 9.67
CA GLU A 94 0.73 -19.31 10.68
C GLU A 94 -0.61 -19.73 10.06
N THR A 95 -1.25 -18.83 9.29
CA THR A 95 -2.53 -19.14 8.64
C THR A 95 -2.45 -20.36 7.71
N LYS A 96 -1.37 -20.48 6.93
CA LYS A 96 -1.23 -21.54 5.91
C LYS A 96 -0.74 -22.86 6.50
N LEU A 97 0.14 -22.80 7.51
CA LEU A 97 0.75 -23.99 8.09
C LEU A 97 -0.12 -24.68 9.14
N LEU A 98 -1.03 -23.96 9.79
CA LEU A 98 -2.03 -24.55 10.70
C LEU A 98 -2.92 -25.58 10.00
N ALA A 99 -3.14 -25.45 8.69
CA ALA A 99 -3.95 -26.37 7.91
C ALA A 99 -3.25 -27.72 7.63
N ILE A 100 -1.96 -27.86 7.92
CA ILE A 100 -1.17 -29.05 7.57
C ILE A 100 -1.27 -30.09 8.69
N THR A 101 -1.90 -31.21 8.39
CA THR A 101 -2.04 -32.38 9.28
C THR A 101 -1.10 -33.52 8.94
N SER A 102 -0.58 -33.58 7.71
CA SER A 102 0.44 -34.54 7.29
C SER A 102 1.35 -33.91 6.24
N TYR A 103 2.62 -34.33 6.23
CA TYR A 103 3.59 -33.87 5.23
C TYR A 103 3.48 -34.70 3.96
N GLU A 104 3.20 -34.04 2.84
CA GLU A 104 3.20 -34.64 1.50
C GLU A 104 4.09 -33.77 0.58
N PRO A 105 5.11 -34.34 -0.10
CA PRO A 105 6.10 -33.55 -0.83
C PRO A 105 5.50 -32.73 -1.98
N ASP A 106 4.60 -33.32 -2.77
CA ASP A 106 3.96 -32.64 -3.90
C ASP A 106 3.07 -31.49 -3.45
N HIS A 107 2.39 -31.66 -2.31
CA HIS A 107 1.58 -30.61 -1.71
C HIS A 107 2.44 -29.52 -1.09
N ALA A 108 3.52 -29.88 -0.38
CA ALA A 108 4.44 -28.95 0.25
C ALA A 108 5.10 -28.01 -0.78
N SER A 109 5.50 -28.53 -1.94
CA SER A 109 6.09 -27.70 -3.01
C SER A 109 5.11 -26.64 -3.55
N LYS A 110 3.85 -27.01 -3.77
CA LYS A 110 2.79 -26.08 -4.18
C LYS A 110 2.52 -25.05 -3.09
N LEU A 111 2.44 -25.49 -1.83
CA LEU A 111 2.19 -24.64 -0.68
C LEU A 111 3.33 -23.63 -0.45
N CYS A 112 4.60 -24.00 -0.71
CA CYS A 112 5.72 -23.07 -0.72
C CYS A 112 5.50 -21.92 -1.72
N LEU A 113 5.09 -22.25 -2.95
CA LEU A 113 4.84 -21.25 -3.99
C LEU A 113 3.67 -20.34 -3.62
N GLU A 114 2.60 -20.90 -3.06
CA GLU A 114 1.45 -20.14 -2.58
C GLU A 114 1.82 -19.19 -1.44
N ILE A 115 2.56 -19.66 -0.43
CA ILE A 115 3.05 -18.80 0.67
C ILE A 115 3.94 -17.70 0.12
N ALA A 116 4.89 -18.02 -0.77
CA ALA A 116 5.79 -17.02 -1.36
C ALA A 116 5.01 -15.95 -2.12
N ALA A 117 4.02 -16.34 -2.92
CA ALA A 117 3.16 -15.42 -3.68
C ALA A 117 2.28 -14.56 -2.76
N ASP A 118 1.68 -15.15 -1.72
CA ASP A 118 0.83 -14.43 -0.77
C ASP A 118 1.65 -13.42 0.06
N VAL A 119 2.84 -13.81 0.52
CA VAL A 119 3.77 -12.92 1.22
C VAL A 119 4.20 -11.78 0.29
N LEU A 120 4.64 -12.09 -0.93
CA LEU A 120 5.06 -11.08 -1.89
C LEU A 120 3.94 -10.05 -2.13
N LYS A 121 2.72 -10.53 -2.40
CA LYS A 121 1.54 -9.69 -2.61
C LYS A 121 1.17 -8.85 -1.39
N ALA A 122 1.36 -9.38 -0.18
CA ALA A 122 1.08 -8.65 1.05
C ALA A 122 2.13 -7.56 1.34
N VAL A 123 3.40 -7.82 1.00
CA VAL A 123 4.50 -6.85 1.14
C VAL A 123 4.44 -5.79 0.04
N GLU A 124 4.08 -6.16 -1.20
CA GLU A 124 3.88 -5.21 -2.31
C GLU A 124 2.81 -4.17 -1.97
N LYS A 125 1.73 -4.54 -1.28
CA LYS A 125 0.70 -3.58 -0.81
C LYS A 125 1.24 -2.50 0.14
N LYS A 126 2.45 -2.67 0.70
CA LYS A 126 3.09 -1.62 1.51
C LYS A 126 3.78 -0.57 0.65
N ASP A 127 3.89 -0.74 -0.67
CA ASP A 127 4.44 0.24 -1.61
C ASP A 127 5.80 0.79 -1.16
N TYR A 128 6.76 -0.10 -0.92
CA TYR A 128 8.13 0.30 -0.61
C TYR A 128 8.79 0.89 -1.86
N ASP A 129 9.41 2.05 -1.68
CA ASP A 129 9.99 2.80 -2.78
C ASP A 129 11.37 2.24 -3.15
N ARG A 130 11.66 2.18 -4.46
CA ARG A 130 12.96 1.79 -5.04
C ARG A 130 13.56 0.53 -4.43
N ARG A 131 12.74 -0.53 -4.34
CA ARG A 131 13.17 -1.85 -3.87
C ARG A 131 12.69 -2.99 -4.73
N LYS A 132 13.56 -4.00 -4.86
CA LYS A 132 13.22 -5.35 -5.29
C LYS A 132 13.02 -6.22 -4.06
N LEU A 133 11.96 -7.01 -4.10
CA LEU A 133 11.61 -7.96 -3.05
C LEU A 133 11.97 -9.37 -3.52
N VAL A 134 12.66 -10.11 -2.67
CA VAL A 134 12.95 -11.53 -2.88
C VAL A 134 12.40 -12.30 -1.70
N VAL A 135 11.55 -13.30 -1.96
CA VAL A 135 10.96 -14.15 -0.93
C VAL A 135 11.47 -15.57 -1.11
N GLN A 136 12.01 -16.14 -0.05
CA GLN A 136 12.47 -17.53 -0.01
C GLN A 136 11.70 -18.27 1.08
N VAL A 137 11.02 -19.35 0.69
CA VAL A 137 10.23 -20.19 1.60
C VAL A 137 10.76 -21.61 1.53
N ASN A 138 10.94 -22.24 2.68
CA ASN A 138 11.26 -23.66 2.77
C ASN A 138 10.37 -24.35 3.79
N ILE A 139 9.91 -25.54 3.41
CA ILE A 139 9.03 -26.39 4.20
C ILE A 139 9.66 -27.77 4.23
N ILE A 140 9.89 -28.29 5.43
CA ILE A 140 10.64 -29.52 5.63
C ILE A 140 9.87 -30.41 6.60
N GLN A 141 9.83 -31.71 6.35
CA GLN A 141 9.22 -32.66 7.27
C GLN A 141 9.94 -32.65 8.63
N ARG A 142 9.19 -32.70 9.72
CA ARG A 142 9.76 -32.82 11.07
C ARG A 142 9.97 -34.29 11.39
N TYR A 143 11.22 -34.75 11.29
CA TYR A 143 11.57 -36.14 11.61
C TYR A 143 12.91 -36.21 12.34
N ARG A 144 12.92 -35.93 13.66
CA ARG A 144 14.09 -36.00 14.57
C ARG A 144 15.45 -35.67 13.90
N GLN A 145 15.48 -34.61 13.09
CA GLN A 145 16.60 -34.22 12.24
C GLN A 145 17.01 -32.78 12.56
N GLY A 146 18.30 -32.50 12.44
CA GLY A 146 18.85 -31.15 12.57
C GLY A 146 18.94 -30.48 11.20
N ILE A 147 18.52 -29.21 11.12
CA ILE A 147 18.60 -28.42 9.90
C ILE A 147 19.31 -27.12 10.24
N CYS A 148 20.31 -26.74 9.45
CA CYS A 148 20.98 -25.46 9.55
C CYS A 148 20.86 -24.75 8.20
N ALA A 149 20.28 -23.55 8.20
CA ALA A 149 20.19 -22.68 7.04
C ALA A 149 20.90 -21.37 7.37
N ALA A 150 21.76 -20.92 6.46
CA ALA A 150 22.49 -19.66 6.58
C ALA A 150 22.50 -18.96 5.22
N PHE A 151 22.40 -17.63 5.24
CA PHE A 151 22.52 -16.79 4.05
C PHE A 151 23.74 -15.91 4.20
N GLN A 152 24.55 -15.85 3.15
CA GLN A 152 25.66 -14.90 3.05
C GLN A 152 25.29 -13.90 1.97
N CYS A 153 25.20 -12.63 2.36
CA CYS A 153 24.81 -11.56 1.46
C CYS A 153 25.85 -10.44 1.54
N LEU A 154 26.20 -9.90 0.39
CA LEU A 154 26.88 -8.60 0.28
C LEU A 154 25.80 -7.57 -0.05
N TRP A 155 25.55 -6.65 0.87
CA TRP A 155 24.43 -5.74 0.81
C TRP A 155 24.77 -4.41 1.48
N ASP A 156 24.00 -3.36 1.18
CA ASP A 156 24.17 -2.05 1.78
C ASP A 156 23.44 -1.98 3.13
N VAL A 157 24.19 -1.65 4.19
CA VAL A 157 23.68 -1.57 5.58
C VAL A 157 22.58 -0.51 5.73
N GLU A 158 22.59 0.54 4.91
CA GLU A 158 21.64 1.63 5.03
C GLU A 158 20.33 1.38 4.27
N HIS A 159 20.41 0.72 3.12
CA HIS A 159 19.28 0.62 2.18
C HIS A 159 18.63 -0.77 2.16
N ASP A 160 19.43 -1.81 2.34
CA ASP A 160 19.01 -3.21 2.27
C ASP A 160 18.64 -3.74 3.65
N ASN A 161 17.61 -4.57 3.70
CA ASN A 161 17.21 -5.21 4.96
C ASN A 161 16.47 -6.52 4.68
N TYR A 162 16.44 -7.42 5.66
CA TYR A 162 15.71 -8.69 5.58
C TYR A 162 14.78 -8.86 6.78
N SER A 163 13.78 -9.70 6.59
CA SER A 163 12.92 -10.19 7.66
C SER A 163 12.78 -11.68 7.48
N TYR A 164 12.88 -12.45 8.56
CA TYR A 164 12.66 -13.88 8.51
C TYR A 164 11.79 -14.32 9.68
N HIS A 165 11.00 -15.35 9.42
CA HIS A 165 10.19 -15.98 10.43
C HIS A 165 10.32 -17.50 10.33
N VAL A 166 10.36 -18.14 11.49
CA VAL A 166 10.42 -19.59 11.62
C VAL A 166 9.16 -20.03 12.34
N SER A 167 8.48 -21.02 11.77
CA SER A 167 7.25 -21.58 12.31
C SER A 167 7.36 -23.09 12.34
N GLU A 168 6.93 -23.66 13.47
CA GLU A 168 6.97 -25.09 13.71
C GLU A 168 5.56 -25.62 13.93
N ASN A 169 5.32 -26.79 13.36
CA ASN A 169 4.15 -27.62 13.64
C ASN A 169 4.65 -29.02 14.08
N ASP A 170 3.73 -29.91 14.47
CA ASP A 170 4.07 -31.27 14.90
C ASP A 170 4.65 -32.11 13.76
N HIS A 171 4.20 -31.86 12.53
CA HIS A 171 4.60 -32.63 11.34
C HIS A 171 5.66 -31.94 10.47
N VAL A 172 5.82 -30.62 10.59
CA VAL A 172 6.54 -29.80 9.61
C VAL A 172 7.30 -28.67 10.31
N HIS A 173 8.50 -28.39 9.82
CA HIS A 173 9.27 -27.21 10.15
C HIS A 173 9.39 -26.33 8.90
N ALA A 174 9.03 -25.06 9.02
CA ALA A 174 9.06 -24.14 7.88
C ALA A 174 9.69 -22.81 8.28
N TRP A 175 10.38 -22.20 7.32
CA TRP A 175 10.90 -20.86 7.48
C TRP A 175 10.68 -20.05 6.19
N CYS A 176 10.47 -18.75 6.36
CA CYS A 176 10.33 -17.80 5.27
C CYS A 176 11.27 -16.63 5.54
N CYS A 177 12.01 -16.22 4.51
CA CYS A 177 12.85 -15.04 4.53
C CYS A 177 12.47 -14.10 3.38
N VAL A 178 12.32 -12.82 3.69
CA VAL A 178 12.04 -11.76 2.73
C VAL A 178 13.21 -10.78 2.74
N PHE A 179 13.84 -10.62 1.59
CA PHE A 179 14.90 -9.63 1.36
C PHE A 179 14.31 -8.42 0.64
N GLY A 180 14.52 -7.24 1.20
CA GLY A 180 14.24 -5.96 0.57
C GLY A 180 15.55 -5.32 0.13
N ILE A 181 15.86 -5.46 -1.17
CA ILE A 181 17.11 -4.98 -1.76
C ILE A 181 16.82 -3.70 -2.54
N TYR A 182 17.65 -2.70 -2.36
CA TYR A 182 17.61 -1.45 -3.11
C TYR A 182 17.77 -1.69 -4.60
N TYR A 183 16.90 -1.06 -5.39
CA TYR A 183 16.93 -1.14 -6.84
C TYR A 183 16.54 0.19 -7.46
N ASP A 184 17.34 0.62 -8.44
CA ASP A 184 17.14 1.81 -9.26
C ASP A 184 17.01 1.43 -10.74
#